data_AF-A0A9E6DNV2-F1
#
_entry.id   AF-A0A9E6DNV2-F1
#
_cell.length_a   1.000
_cell.length_b   1.000
_cell.length_c   1.000
_cell.angle_alpha   90.00
_cell.angle_beta   90.00
_cell.angle_gamma   90.00
#
_symmetry.space_group_name_H-M   'P 1'
#
loop_
_entity.id
_entity.type
_entity.pdbx_description
1 polymer ?
#
loop_
_entity_poly.entity_id
_entity_poly.type
_entity_poly.pdbx_seq_one_letter_code
_entity_poly.pdbx_strand_id
1 'polypeptide(L)'
;MKLRHKMMLLGTIPLIIVIALLSLMFIVQSSTLANDEIKRLRGVMLAEKKSALKNHMALAQSAIGASYIQALNGNYTSQLNIATILRNIKYGEDGYFYVYDLKGKNIVHPKQPYRMGINWINLQDRDGNYVIKDIIETATNGSGFSSYIWEKPSTQQLTEKISYNVELEGLDWVIGTGLYVNDVNAQTNLIRDNVKSSIANAILLTSFLTIVSIIVIYILTFTLNIRELGLADRRLLNLNERILNTQEEERSRVSRELHDGVSQLVTATRFDIEHAIKKLKVMNANLLETPILDSVLKRLLDIGGEIRRISHDLRPRVLDELGLYPAIEASLVELNRRSSIIHDFQFSEGSHDFPTSISNTIFRVFQEATNNIEKHANAKYVLVELTNDGKNIMMRLTDDGVGFDTETDYEERDGIGIYNMRQRIESHQGHLKIKSSEHGTVIKITIPLKNPILRQEIE
;
A
#
# COMPACT_ATOMS: atom_id res chain seq x y z
N MET A 1 -14.87 5.14 3.90
CA MET A 1 -13.48 4.77 3.52
C MET A 1 -13.50 3.99 2.21
N LYS A 2 -12.76 4.44 1.18
CA LYS A 2 -12.65 3.73 -0.12
C LYS A 2 -12.05 2.33 0.07
N LEU A 3 -12.50 1.32 -0.69
CA LEU A 3 -12.09 -0.09 -0.59
C LEU A 3 -10.55 -0.26 -0.54
N ARG A 4 -9.83 0.55 -1.32
CA ARG A 4 -8.35 0.61 -1.34
C ARG A 4 -7.72 0.83 0.03
N HIS A 5 -8.25 1.76 0.82
CA HIS A 5 -7.69 2.06 2.16
C HIS A 5 -7.95 0.91 3.13
N LYS A 6 -9.06 0.19 2.99
CA LYS A 6 -9.35 -0.99 3.82
C LYS A 6 -8.36 -2.13 3.53
N MET A 7 -8.04 -2.37 2.25
CA MET A 7 -7.05 -3.39 1.88
C MET A 7 -5.64 -3.05 2.35
N MET A 8 -5.24 -1.77 2.26
CA MET A 8 -3.94 -1.33 2.78
C MET A 8 -3.83 -1.49 4.29
N LEU A 9 -4.87 -1.13 5.04
CA LEU A 9 -4.89 -1.32 6.49
C LEU A 9 -4.86 -2.80 6.87
N LEU A 10 -5.53 -3.67 6.11
CA LEU A 10 -5.55 -5.12 6.36
C LEU A 10 -4.15 -5.76 6.22
N GLY A 11 -3.29 -5.24 5.35
CA GLY A 11 -1.91 -5.72 5.20
C GLY A 11 -0.90 -5.07 6.16
N THR A 12 -1.03 -3.76 6.40
CA THR A 12 -0.05 -2.98 7.19
C THR A 12 -0.21 -3.15 8.69
N ILE A 13 -1.44 -3.14 9.21
CA ILE A 13 -1.68 -3.18 10.66
C ILE A 13 -1.16 -4.47 11.29
N PRO A 14 -1.48 -5.68 10.80
CA PRO A 14 -1.00 -6.92 11.42
C PRO A 14 0.52 -7.01 11.42
N LEU A 15 1.18 -6.55 10.34
CA LEU A 15 2.63 -6.56 10.24
C LEU A 15 3.28 -5.62 11.27
N ILE A 16 2.76 -4.40 11.43
CA ILE A 16 3.23 -3.46 12.45
C ILE A 16 3.05 -4.05 13.86
N ILE A 17 1.91 -4.70 14.12
CA ILE A 17 1.64 -5.36 15.41
C ILE A 17 2.67 -6.46 15.67
N VAL A 18 2.94 -7.33 14.69
CA VAL A 18 3.93 -8.41 14.83
C VAL A 18 5.33 -7.85 15.11
N ILE A 19 5.77 -6.83 14.37
CA ILE A 19 7.08 -6.19 14.59
C ILE A 19 7.15 -5.56 15.99
N ALA A 20 6.09 -4.86 16.41
CA ALA A 20 6.02 -4.24 17.73
C ALA A 20 6.06 -5.28 18.86
N LEU A 21 5.33 -6.40 18.72
CA LEU A 21 5.35 -7.50 19.69
C LEU A 21 6.72 -8.17 19.78
N LEU A 22 7.37 -8.43 18.65
CA LEU A 22 8.73 -8.98 18.62
C LEU A 22 9.74 -8.03 19.28
N SER A 23 9.63 -6.72 19.00
CA SER A 23 10.48 -5.70 19.62
C SER A 23 10.26 -5.64 21.14
N LEU A 24 9.01 -5.69 21.60
CA LEU A 24 8.69 -5.70 23.02
C LEU A 24 9.23 -6.97 23.71
N MET A 25 9.04 -8.13 23.09
CA MET A 25 9.54 -9.41 23.59
C MET A 25 11.07 -9.38 23.74
N PHE A 26 11.78 -8.85 22.74
CA PHE A 26 13.24 -8.71 22.78
C PHE A 26 13.71 -7.78 23.92
N ILE A 27 13.04 -6.64 24.12
CA ILE A 27 13.36 -5.68 25.19
C ILE A 27 13.19 -6.33 26.56
N VAL A 28 12.06 -7.01 26.77
CA VAL A 28 11.77 -7.71 28.03
C VAL A 28 12.81 -8.80 28.26
N GLN A 29 13.07 -9.66 27.28
CA GLN A 29 14.02 -10.76 27.40
C GLN A 29 15.44 -10.28 27.69
N SER A 30 15.92 -9.26 26.97
CA SER A 30 17.27 -8.68 27.18
C SER A 30 17.41 -8.06 28.56
N SER A 31 16.38 -7.37 29.04
CA SER A 31 16.38 -6.76 30.38
C SER A 31 16.38 -7.81 31.48
N THR A 32 15.59 -8.88 31.33
CA THR A 32 15.54 -9.99 32.27
C THR A 32 16.88 -10.72 32.35
N LEU A 33 17.45 -11.10 31.19
CA LEU A 33 18.77 -11.75 31.14
C LEU A 33 19.86 -10.89 31.76
N ALA A 34 19.86 -9.58 31.51
CA ALA A 34 20.80 -8.66 32.12
C ALA A 34 20.68 -8.60 33.66
N ASN A 35 19.45 -8.54 34.17
CA ASN A 35 19.21 -8.52 35.60
C ASN A 35 19.66 -9.80 36.29
N ASP A 36 19.39 -10.95 35.68
CA ASP A 36 19.82 -12.26 36.18
C ASP A 36 21.34 -12.39 36.18
N GLU A 37 22.00 -11.95 35.11
CA GLU A 37 23.46 -11.94 35.01
C GLU A 37 24.09 -11.02 36.06
N ILE A 38 23.56 -9.81 36.23
CA ILE A 38 24.02 -8.85 37.27
C ILE A 38 23.84 -9.44 38.67
N LYS A 39 22.69 -10.06 38.94
CA LYS A 39 22.40 -10.68 40.24
C LYS A 39 23.34 -11.84 40.52
N ARG A 40 23.61 -12.69 39.53
CA ARG A 40 24.55 -13.81 39.64
C ARG A 40 25.97 -13.32 39.88
N LEU A 41 26.44 -12.37 39.07
CA LEU A 41 27.77 -11.80 39.19
C LEU A 41 27.97 -11.14 40.56
N ARG A 42 27.02 -10.32 40.99
CA ARG A 42 27.06 -9.68 42.32
C ARG A 42 27.10 -10.73 43.43
N GLY A 43 26.31 -11.81 43.32
CA GLY A 43 26.32 -12.91 44.29
C GLY A 43 27.68 -13.62 44.39
N VAL A 44 28.30 -13.94 43.25
CA VAL A 44 29.62 -14.58 43.18
C VAL A 44 30.69 -13.66 43.78
N MET A 45 30.72 -12.39 43.36
CA MET A 45 31.69 -11.42 43.88
C MET A 45 31.51 -11.21 45.39
N LEU A 46 30.28 -11.11 45.88
CA LEU A 46 30.03 -10.96 47.31
C LEU A 46 30.49 -12.18 48.12
N ALA A 47 30.28 -13.40 47.59
CA ALA A 47 30.73 -14.63 48.22
C ALA A 47 32.27 -14.72 48.30
N GLU A 48 32.96 -14.38 47.21
CA GLU A 48 34.43 -14.30 47.17
C GLU A 48 34.96 -13.28 48.19
N LYS A 49 34.36 -12.10 48.23
CA LYS A 49 34.71 -11.02 49.17
C LYS A 49 34.45 -11.43 50.63
N LYS A 50 33.33 -12.09 50.93
CA LYS A 50 33.05 -12.66 52.26
C LYS A 50 34.07 -13.73 52.66
N SER A 51 34.48 -14.59 51.73
CA SER A 51 35.55 -15.58 51.97
C SER A 51 36.89 -14.92 52.31
N ALA A 52 37.26 -13.86 51.58
CA ALA A 52 38.46 -13.09 51.87
C ALA A 52 38.44 -12.47 53.29
N LEU A 53 37.31 -11.95 53.76
CA LEU A 53 37.18 -11.44 55.13
C LEU A 53 37.43 -12.52 56.19
N LYS A 54 36.89 -13.73 55.98
CA LYS A 54 37.16 -14.88 56.87
C LYS A 54 38.65 -15.23 56.90
N ASN A 55 39.30 -15.25 55.74
CA ASN A 55 40.75 -15.51 55.65
C ASN A 55 41.57 -14.44 56.37
N HIS A 56 41.25 -13.15 56.17
CA HIS A 56 41.91 -12.05 56.89
C HIS A 56 41.70 -12.17 58.40
N MET A 57 40.49 -12.51 58.85
CA MET A 57 40.20 -12.74 60.26
C MET A 57 41.04 -13.88 60.84
N ALA A 58 41.13 -15.02 60.15
CA ALA A 58 41.95 -16.14 60.59
C ALA A 58 43.44 -15.77 60.72
N LEU A 59 43.97 -14.96 59.79
CA LEU A 59 45.34 -14.44 59.87
C LEU A 59 45.54 -13.50 61.07
N ALA A 60 44.58 -12.61 61.34
CA ALA A 60 44.62 -11.73 62.51
C ALA A 60 44.57 -12.53 63.82
N GLN A 61 43.67 -13.50 63.95
CA GLN A 61 43.57 -14.39 65.11
C GLN A 61 44.86 -15.19 65.33
N SER A 62 45.46 -15.71 64.25
CA SER A 62 46.75 -16.40 64.31
C SER A 62 47.87 -15.46 64.79
N ALA A 63 47.92 -14.22 64.29
CA ALA A 63 48.93 -13.24 64.67
C ALA A 63 48.85 -12.83 66.16
N ILE A 64 47.65 -12.80 66.74
CA ILE A 64 47.46 -12.47 68.16
C ILE A 64 47.51 -13.68 69.09
N GLY A 65 47.51 -14.92 68.57
CA GLY A 65 47.28 -16.15 69.34
C GLY A 65 48.17 -16.32 70.58
N ALA A 66 49.48 -16.04 70.45
CA ALA A 66 50.40 -16.13 71.59
C ALA A 66 50.10 -15.09 72.69
N SER A 67 49.78 -13.85 72.29
CA SER A 67 49.39 -12.79 73.25
C SER A 67 48.00 -13.05 73.83
N TYR A 68 47.10 -13.65 73.05
CA TYR A 68 45.75 -14.02 73.47
C TYR A 68 45.77 -15.03 74.62
N ILE A 69 46.51 -16.12 74.48
CA ILE A 69 46.64 -17.14 75.54
C ILE A 69 47.18 -16.52 76.84
N GLN A 70 48.18 -15.63 76.75
CA GLN A 70 48.73 -14.95 77.93
C GLN A 70 47.74 -13.97 78.55
N ALA A 71 46.95 -13.26 77.73
CA ALA A 71 45.95 -12.31 78.20
C ALA A 71 44.82 -13.01 78.97
N LEU A 72 44.41 -14.22 78.56
CA LEU A 72 43.43 -15.04 79.29
C LEU A 72 43.91 -15.45 80.69
N ASN A 73 45.23 -15.54 80.89
CA ASN A 73 45.84 -15.81 82.20
C ASN A 73 46.00 -14.54 83.07
N GLY A 74 45.33 -13.42 82.72
CA GLY A 74 45.33 -12.18 83.48
C GLY A 74 46.48 -11.22 83.19
N ASN A 75 47.26 -11.44 82.11
CA ASN A 75 48.35 -10.54 81.74
C ASN A 75 47.82 -9.31 80.99
N TYR A 76 47.73 -8.18 81.69
CA TYR A 76 47.29 -6.90 81.13
C TYR A 76 48.21 -6.38 80.01
N THR A 77 49.52 -6.62 80.09
CA THR A 77 50.48 -6.25 79.04
C THR A 77 50.20 -7.00 77.74
N SER A 78 49.74 -8.25 77.83
CA SER A 78 49.38 -9.05 76.65
C SER A 78 48.10 -8.53 75.97
N GLN A 79 47.14 -7.98 76.72
CA GLN A 79 45.97 -7.29 76.13
C GLN A 79 46.38 -6.05 75.30
N LEU A 80 47.33 -5.25 75.82
CA LEU A 80 47.89 -4.11 75.10
C LEU A 80 48.66 -4.55 73.83
N ASN A 81 49.35 -5.69 73.89
CA ASN A 81 50.03 -6.25 72.72
C ASN A 81 49.05 -6.69 71.63
N ILE A 82 47.94 -7.35 71.99
CA ILE A 82 46.85 -7.70 71.04
C ILE A 82 46.33 -6.44 70.35
N ALA A 83 45.99 -5.41 71.12
CA ALA A 83 45.49 -4.14 70.58
C ALA A 83 46.50 -3.49 69.62
N THR A 84 47.80 -3.56 69.96
CA THR A 84 48.88 -3.02 69.13
C THR A 84 49.06 -3.79 67.82
N ILE A 85 49.04 -5.13 67.86
CA ILE A 85 49.13 -5.98 66.67
C ILE A 85 47.97 -5.67 65.73
N LEU A 86 46.73 -5.73 66.23
CA LEU A 86 45.52 -5.48 65.43
C LEU A 86 45.48 -4.06 64.87
N ARG A 87 46.01 -3.07 65.62
CA ARG A 87 46.10 -1.69 65.13
C ARG A 87 47.02 -1.55 63.91
N ASN A 88 48.05 -2.37 63.83
CA ASN A 88 49.08 -2.30 62.80
C ASN A 88 48.78 -3.18 61.57
N ILE A 89 47.91 -4.19 61.69
CA ILE A 89 47.49 -5.00 60.55
C ILE A 89 46.49 -4.20 59.70
N LYS A 90 46.89 -3.91 58.45
CA LYS A 90 46.07 -3.25 57.41
C LYS A 90 46.22 -4.03 56.12
N TYR A 91 45.19 -4.05 55.30
CA TYR A 91 45.23 -4.73 54.00
C TYR A 91 44.37 -4.00 52.97
N GLY A 92 44.82 -4.01 51.71
CA GLY A 92 44.25 -3.12 50.70
C GLY A 92 44.30 -1.65 51.11
N GLU A 93 43.50 -0.82 50.44
CA GLU A 93 43.45 0.62 50.72
C GLU A 93 42.64 0.94 51.99
N ASP A 94 41.49 0.27 52.14
CA ASP A 94 40.48 0.55 53.19
C ASP A 94 40.25 -0.60 54.18
N GLY A 95 41.02 -1.69 54.11
CA GLY A 95 40.90 -2.83 55.02
C GLY A 95 41.64 -2.61 56.33
N TYR A 96 40.95 -2.82 57.45
CA TYR A 96 41.47 -2.66 58.80
C TYR A 96 40.66 -3.49 59.80
N PHE A 97 41.32 -3.89 60.90
CA PHE A 97 40.66 -4.52 62.04
C PHE A 97 40.21 -3.48 63.05
N TYR A 98 39.00 -3.64 63.59
CA TYR A 98 38.51 -2.88 64.73
C TYR A 98 38.17 -3.80 65.89
N VAL A 99 38.25 -3.26 67.11
CA VAL A 99 37.91 -4.00 68.33
C VAL A 99 37.01 -3.15 69.20
N TYR A 100 35.94 -3.76 69.70
CA TYR A 100 35.06 -3.19 70.73
C TYR A 100 35.00 -4.14 71.93
N ASP A 101 34.82 -3.62 73.14
CA ASP A 101 34.40 -4.46 74.26
C ASP A 101 32.88 -4.76 74.16
N LEU A 102 32.40 -5.75 74.93
CA LEU A 102 30.96 -6.10 74.97
C LEU A 102 30.05 -4.96 75.45
N LYS A 103 30.61 -3.89 76.04
CA LYS A 103 29.87 -2.69 76.47
C LYS A 103 29.80 -1.63 75.38
N GLY A 104 30.47 -1.83 74.24
CA GLY A 104 30.51 -0.93 73.09
C GLY A 104 31.62 0.12 73.13
N LYS A 105 32.59 0.02 74.04
CA LYS A 105 33.79 0.87 74.05
C LYS A 105 34.73 0.42 72.95
N ASN A 106 35.17 1.35 72.09
CA ASN A 106 36.16 1.03 71.08
C ASN A 106 37.56 0.89 71.72
N ILE A 107 38.25 -0.20 71.40
CA ILE A 107 39.61 -0.51 71.86
C ILE A 107 40.62 -0.27 70.75
N VAL A 108 40.30 -0.68 69.52
CA VAL A 108 41.16 -0.54 68.34
C VAL A 108 40.37 0.03 67.18
N HIS A 109 40.90 1.10 66.57
CA HIS A 109 40.42 1.58 65.27
C HIS A 109 41.53 2.31 64.48
N PRO A 110 42.25 1.64 63.55
CA PRO A 110 43.46 2.17 62.90
C PRO A 110 43.22 3.41 62.04
N LYS A 111 42.05 3.47 61.39
CA LYS A 111 41.70 4.52 60.42
C LYS A 111 40.86 5.66 61.03
N GLN A 112 40.35 5.49 62.25
CA GLN A 112 39.50 6.47 62.95
C GLN A 112 39.88 6.49 64.45
N PRO A 113 41.11 6.94 64.78
CA PRO A 113 41.65 6.83 66.13
C PRO A 113 40.85 7.63 67.18
N TYR A 114 40.11 8.67 66.77
CA TYR A 114 39.24 9.46 67.65
C TYR A 114 38.14 8.63 68.33
N ARG A 115 37.85 7.42 67.84
CA ARG A 115 36.86 6.52 68.44
C ARG A 115 37.38 5.79 69.67
N MET A 116 38.69 5.56 69.75
CA MET A 116 39.31 4.73 70.79
C MET A 116 39.05 5.31 72.18
N GLY A 117 38.63 4.45 73.11
CA GLY A 117 38.31 4.82 74.49
C GLY A 117 36.89 5.31 74.72
N ILE A 118 36.11 5.59 73.66
CA ILE A 118 34.74 6.10 73.76
C ILE A 118 33.74 4.95 73.55
N ASN A 119 32.61 5.00 74.26
CA ASN A 119 31.50 4.07 74.09
C ASN A 119 30.60 4.49 72.91
N TRP A 120 30.48 3.63 71.92
CA TRP A 120 29.69 3.84 70.70
C TRP A 120 28.49 2.90 70.59
N ILE A 121 28.06 2.28 71.69
CA ILE A 121 26.96 1.29 71.68
C ILE A 121 25.66 1.85 71.09
N ASN A 122 25.42 3.16 71.21
CA ASN A 122 24.23 3.84 70.69
C ASN A 122 24.44 4.50 69.32
N LEU A 123 25.56 4.22 68.63
CA LEU A 123 25.80 4.72 67.28
C LEU A 123 24.78 4.13 66.32
N GLN A 124 24.02 4.99 65.67
CA GLN A 124 23.11 4.63 64.59
C GLN A 124 23.72 4.98 63.24
N ASP A 125 23.50 4.12 62.25
CA ASP A 125 23.76 4.47 60.85
C ASP A 125 22.64 5.34 60.28
N ARG A 126 22.76 5.72 58.99
CA ARG A 126 21.77 6.57 58.30
C ARG A 126 20.37 5.94 58.27
N ASP A 127 20.29 4.63 58.33
CA ASP A 127 19.04 3.88 58.23
C ASP A 127 18.45 3.57 59.62
N GLY A 128 19.08 4.10 60.69
CA GLY A 128 18.62 3.97 62.08
C GLY A 128 19.11 2.72 62.80
N ASN A 129 19.98 1.92 62.18
CA ASN A 129 20.45 0.66 62.75
C ASN A 129 21.56 0.91 63.78
N TYR A 130 21.48 0.26 64.94
CA TYR A 130 22.52 0.33 65.97
C TYR A 130 23.74 -0.53 65.59
N VAL A 131 24.67 0.06 64.86
CA VAL A 131 25.81 -0.63 64.23
C VAL A 131 26.61 -1.45 65.23
N ILE A 132 26.98 -0.86 66.37
CA ILE A 132 27.86 -1.52 67.34
C ILE A 132 27.13 -2.63 68.10
N LYS A 133 25.83 -2.48 68.36
CA LYS A 133 25.01 -3.54 68.98
C LYS A 133 24.92 -4.75 68.06
N ASP A 134 24.62 -4.52 66.77
CA ASP A 134 24.54 -5.59 65.77
C ASP A 134 25.87 -6.34 65.59
N ILE A 135 26.99 -5.60 65.57
CA ILE A 135 28.33 -6.19 65.51
C ILE A 135 28.60 -7.11 66.72
N ILE A 136 28.26 -6.64 67.92
CA ILE A 136 28.48 -7.41 69.16
C ILE A 136 27.58 -8.64 69.19
N GLU A 137 26.28 -8.48 68.95
CA GLU A 137 25.30 -9.57 68.94
C GLU A 137 25.67 -10.64 67.89
N THR A 138 26.10 -10.21 66.70
CA THR A 138 26.56 -11.12 65.63
C THR A 138 27.81 -11.89 66.03
N ALA A 139 28.74 -11.25 66.75
CA ALA A 139 29.97 -11.90 67.18
C ALA A 139 29.70 -12.94 68.28
N THR A 140 28.87 -12.60 69.27
CA THR A 140 28.56 -13.46 70.43
C THR A 140 27.68 -14.67 70.06
N ASN A 141 26.92 -14.59 68.96
CA ASN A 141 26.07 -15.68 68.47
C ASN A 141 26.79 -16.66 67.51
N GLY A 142 28.10 -16.89 67.70
CA GLY A 142 28.87 -17.88 66.94
C GLY A 142 29.61 -17.36 65.70
N SER A 143 29.97 -16.07 65.71
CA SER A 143 30.58 -15.31 64.61
C SER A 143 29.72 -15.19 63.34
N GLY A 144 29.76 -14.04 62.69
CA GLY A 144 28.87 -13.79 61.56
C GLY A 144 29.16 -12.55 60.76
N PHE A 145 28.35 -12.34 59.72
CA PHE A 145 28.44 -11.14 58.90
C PHE A 145 27.37 -10.13 59.30
N SER A 146 27.78 -8.88 59.47
CA SER A 146 26.89 -7.72 59.63
C SER A 146 26.98 -6.83 58.40
N SER A 147 25.87 -6.15 58.05
CA SER A 147 25.86 -5.12 57.01
C SER A 147 25.33 -3.81 57.61
N TYR A 148 26.04 -2.71 57.38
CA TYR A 148 25.68 -1.39 57.91
C TYR A 148 26.29 -0.28 57.06
N ILE A 149 25.73 0.92 57.13
CA ILE A 149 26.32 2.09 56.46
C ILE A 149 27.49 2.61 57.29
N TRP A 150 28.67 2.73 56.66
CA TRP A 150 29.89 3.21 57.30
C TRP A 150 30.67 4.15 56.38
N GLU A 151 31.44 5.05 56.99
CA GLU A 151 32.31 5.97 56.27
C GLU A 151 33.54 5.25 55.71
N LYS A 152 33.71 5.25 54.37
CA LYS A 152 34.87 4.67 53.69
C LYS A 152 36.10 5.59 53.90
N PRO A 153 37.19 5.15 54.55
CA PRO A 153 38.30 6.03 54.94
C PRO A 153 38.98 6.78 53.79
N SER A 154 39.13 6.15 52.62
CA SER A 154 39.74 6.76 51.43
C SER A 154 38.91 7.90 50.83
N THR A 155 37.59 7.78 50.82
CA THR A 155 36.69 8.74 50.15
C THR A 155 35.86 9.60 51.10
N GLN A 156 35.82 9.25 52.39
CA GLN A 156 34.96 9.84 53.42
C GLN A 156 33.46 9.76 53.11
N GLN A 157 33.08 8.93 52.13
CA GLN A 157 31.69 8.73 51.76
C GLN A 157 31.06 7.63 52.61
N LEU A 158 29.83 7.86 53.06
CA LEU A 158 29.00 6.84 53.69
C LEU A 158 28.56 5.83 52.64
N THR A 159 28.93 4.56 52.82
CA THR A 159 28.56 3.46 51.92
C THR A 159 28.32 2.17 52.70
N GLU A 160 27.63 1.22 52.06
CA GLU A 160 27.34 -0.08 52.66
C GLU A 160 28.65 -0.84 52.89
N LYS A 161 28.86 -1.27 54.13
CA LYS A 161 29.99 -2.06 54.57
C LYS A 161 29.49 -3.40 55.10
N ILE A 162 30.09 -4.48 54.61
CA ILE A 162 29.89 -5.82 55.15
C ILE A 162 31.11 -6.16 55.99
N SER A 163 30.89 -6.52 57.25
CA SER A 163 31.95 -6.98 58.15
C SER A 163 31.75 -8.42 58.57
N TYR A 164 32.86 -9.10 58.85
CA TYR A 164 32.87 -10.37 59.55
C TYR A 164 33.35 -10.13 60.99
N ASN A 165 32.54 -10.52 61.96
CA ASN A 165 32.73 -10.23 63.37
C ASN A 165 32.89 -11.54 64.16
N VAL A 166 33.87 -11.58 65.06
CA VAL A 166 34.20 -12.74 65.90
C VAL A 166 34.44 -12.27 67.32
N GLU A 167 33.95 -13.04 68.30
CA GLU A 167 34.24 -12.81 69.71
C GLU A 167 35.62 -13.39 70.08
N LEU A 168 36.36 -12.64 70.90
CA LEU A 168 37.55 -13.09 71.61
C LEU A 168 37.14 -13.48 73.03
N GLU A 169 36.59 -14.69 73.17
CA GLU A 169 36.04 -15.23 74.41
C GLU A 169 37.02 -15.15 75.59
N GLY A 170 36.56 -14.61 76.72
CA GLY A 170 37.39 -14.43 77.92
C GLY A 170 38.16 -13.10 77.99
N LEU A 171 38.19 -12.32 76.91
CA LEU A 171 38.59 -10.90 76.95
C LEU A 171 37.40 -9.94 76.91
N ASP A 172 36.18 -10.45 76.70
CA ASP A 172 34.97 -9.65 76.44
C ASP A 172 35.15 -8.66 75.28
N TRP A 173 35.95 -9.05 74.27
CA TRP A 173 36.27 -8.23 73.10
C TRP A 173 35.67 -8.84 71.83
N VAL A 174 35.14 -7.99 70.96
CA VAL A 174 34.69 -8.34 69.62
C VAL A 174 35.66 -7.73 68.62
N ILE A 175 36.27 -8.59 67.80
CA ILE A 175 37.11 -8.19 66.67
C ILE A 175 36.27 -8.28 65.39
N GLY A 176 36.39 -7.25 64.54
CA GLY A 176 35.74 -7.25 63.24
C GLY A 176 36.64 -6.70 62.16
N THR A 177 36.38 -7.12 60.93
CA THR A 177 36.95 -6.53 59.73
C THR A 177 35.94 -6.55 58.60
N GLY A 178 36.01 -5.61 57.66
CA GLY A 178 34.99 -5.48 56.62
C GLY A 178 35.46 -4.85 55.33
N LEU A 179 34.58 -4.87 54.34
CA LEU A 179 34.78 -4.31 53.00
C LEU A 179 33.53 -3.55 52.53
N TYR A 180 33.74 -2.62 51.61
CA TYR A 180 32.69 -1.76 51.08
C TYR A 180 32.08 -2.35 49.81
N VAL A 181 30.75 -2.38 49.72
CA VAL A 181 30.00 -3.06 48.65
C VAL A 181 30.07 -2.31 47.31
N ASN A 182 30.31 -0.99 47.34
CA ASN A 182 30.37 -0.17 46.12
C ASN A 182 31.40 -0.65 45.08
N ASP A 183 32.50 -1.27 45.52
CA ASP A 183 33.55 -1.76 44.62
C ASP A 183 33.08 -2.96 43.77
N VAL A 184 31.99 -3.63 44.18
CA VAL A 184 31.32 -4.72 43.44
C VAL A 184 30.42 -4.19 42.31
N ASN A 185 29.97 -2.94 42.40
CA ASN A 185 28.99 -2.37 41.46
C ASN A 185 29.62 -1.93 40.12
N ALA A 186 30.93 -1.64 40.08
CA ALA A 186 31.60 -1.12 38.88
C ALA A 186 31.51 -2.09 37.67
N GLN A 187 31.71 -3.39 37.89
CA GLN A 187 31.61 -4.40 36.82
C GLN A 187 30.17 -4.59 36.32
N THR A 188 29.18 -4.44 37.21
CA THR A 188 27.76 -4.55 36.83
C THR A 188 27.28 -3.37 35.99
N ASN A 189 27.94 -2.20 36.09
CA ASN A 189 27.58 -1.03 35.28
C ASN A 189 27.94 -1.21 33.81
N LEU A 190 29.07 -1.86 33.51
CA LEU A 190 29.45 -2.19 32.13
C LEU A 190 28.39 -3.08 31.44
N ILE A 191 27.85 -4.06 32.16
CA ILE A 191 26.77 -4.92 31.66
C ILE A 191 25.51 -4.10 31.38
N ARG A 192 25.12 -3.21 32.30
CA ARG A 192 23.97 -2.32 32.10
C ARG A 192 24.13 -1.43 30.87
N ASP A 193 25.31 -0.88 30.66
CA ASP A 193 25.57 0.02 29.54
C ASP A 193 25.54 -0.73 28.19
N ASN A 194 26.11 -1.94 28.13
CA ASN A 194 26.01 -2.81 26.95
C ASN A 194 24.56 -3.15 26.61
N VAL A 195 23.74 -3.45 27.62
CA VAL A 195 22.31 -3.78 27.45
C VAL A 195 21.53 -2.56 26.97
N LYS A 196 21.78 -1.37 27.55
CA LYS A 196 21.17 -0.11 27.07
C LYS A 196 21.49 0.14 25.60
N SER A 197 22.75 -0.01 25.20
CA SER A 197 23.16 0.17 23.80
C SER A 197 22.50 -0.87 22.88
N SER A 198 22.40 -2.12 23.33
CA SER A 198 21.77 -3.19 22.56
C SER A 198 20.26 -2.93 22.36
N ILE A 199 19.57 -2.45 23.40
CA ILE A 199 18.16 -2.05 23.32
C ILE A 199 17.98 -0.88 22.34
N ALA A 200 18.83 0.14 22.41
CA ALA A 200 18.75 1.29 21.49
C ALA A 200 18.94 0.85 20.03
N ASN A 201 19.94 0.01 19.74
CA ASN A 201 20.18 -0.54 18.41
C ASN A 201 19.00 -1.38 17.91
N ALA A 202 18.39 -2.19 18.78
CA ALA A 202 17.21 -2.98 18.43
C ALA A 202 16.02 -2.10 18.06
N ILE A 203 15.75 -1.02 18.81
CA ILE A 203 14.69 -0.05 18.50
C ILE A 203 14.93 0.64 17.16
N LEU A 204 16.17 1.04 16.87
CA LEU A 204 16.52 1.66 15.59
C LEU A 204 16.31 0.68 14.42
N LEU A 205 16.77 -0.56 14.55
CA LEU A 205 16.61 -1.60 13.53
C LEU A 205 15.13 -1.93 13.27
N THR A 206 14.32 -2.09 14.33
CA THR A 206 12.89 -2.41 14.17
C THR A 206 12.11 -1.24 13.58
N SER A 207 12.45 0.00 13.96
CA SER A 207 11.87 1.20 13.36
C SER A 207 12.19 1.29 11.86
N PHE A 208 13.43 1.02 11.49
CA PHE A 208 13.85 0.96 10.08
C PHE A 208 13.10 -0.12 9.29
N LEU A 209 13.03 -1.35 9.81
CA LEU A 209 12.30 -2.45 9.16
C LEU A 209 10.80 -2.15 9.00
N THR A 210 10.20 -1.46 9.97
CA THR A 210 8.80 -1.02 9.90
C THR A 210 8.58 -0.05 8.75
N ILE A 211 9.45 0.95 8.60
CA ILE A 211 9.39 1.92 7.50
C ILE A 211 9.54 1.22 6.15
N VAL A 212 10.53 0.33 6.02
CA VAL A 212 10.75 -0.44 4.79
C VAL A 212 9.53 -1.29 4.43
N SER A 213 8.94 -1.97 5.41
CA SER A 213 7.74 -2.78 5.22
C SER A 213 6.53 -1.96 4.75
N ILE A 214 6.32 -0.78 5.31
CA ILE A 214 5.24 0.13 4.86
C ILE A 214 5.48 0.56 3.41
N ILE A 215 6.71 0.92 3.05
CA ILE A 215 7.07 1.32 1.68
C ILE A 215 6.83 0.16 0.70
N VAL A 216 7.24 -1.06 1.04
CA VAL A 216 7.04 -2.24 0.18
C VAL A 216 5.56 -2.52 -0.03
N ILE A 217 4.75 -2.50 1.04
CA ILE A 217 3.29 -2.70 0.93
C ILE A 217 2.65 -1.61 0.06
N TYR A 218 3.10 -0.36 0.20
CA TYR A 218 2.62 0.75 -0.61
C TYR A 218 2.95 0.54 -2.09
N ILE A 219 4.20 0.22 -2.43
CA ILE A 219 4.65 -0.02 -3.81
C ILE A 219 3.88 -1.20 -4.43
N LEU A 220 3.72 -2.29 -3.69
CA LEU A 220 2.98 -3.47 -4.16
C LEU A 220 1.52 -3.12 -4.45
N THR A 221 0.86 -2.44 -3.51
CA THR A 221 -0.53 -2.00 -3.67
C THR A 221 -0.69 -1.07 -4.86
N PHE A 222 0.21 -0.10 -4.99
CA PHE A 222 0.21 0.86 -6.09
C PHE A 222 0.37 0.17 -7.44
N THR A 223 1.30 -0.78 -7.55
CA THR A 223 1.56 -1.55 -8.77
C THR A 223 0.36 -2.41 -9.16
N LEU A 224 -0.23 -3.14 -8.21
CA LEU A 224 -1.44 -3.94 -8.46
C LEU A 224 -2.60 -3.07 -8.94
N ASN A 225 -2.76 -1.91 -8.33
CA ASN A 225 -3.84 -0.98 -8.64
C ASN A 225 -3.73 -0.36 -10.04
N ILE A 226 -2.52 -0.01 -10.49
CA ILE A 226 -2.31 0.48 -11.87
C ILE A 226 -2.64 -0.61 -12.89
N ARG A 227 -2.25 -1.86 -12.62
CA ARG A 227 -2.54 -3.00 -13.51
C ARG A 227 -4.04 -3.24 -13.64
N GLU A 228 -4.77 -3.16 -12.54
CA GLU A 228 -6.21 -3.38 -12.53
C GLU A 228 -6.96 -2.32 -13.35
N LEU A 229 -6.56 -1.05 -13.24
CA LEU A 229 -7.12 0.04 -14.04
C LEU A 229 -6.89 -0.17 -15.54
N GLY A 230 -5.65 -0.47 -15.95
CA GLY A 230 -5.34 -0.70 -17.37
C GLY A 230 -6.05 -1.91 -17.98
N LEU A 231 -6.33 -2.95 -17.18
CA LEU A 231 -7.11 -4.11 -17.63
C LEU A 231 -8.60 -3.78 -17.77
N ALA A 232 -9.15 -2.95 -16.88
CA ALA A 232 -10.55 -2.52 -16.96
C ALA A 232 -10.80 -1.69 -18.21
N ASP A 233 -9.93 -0.72 -18.52
CA ASP A 233 -10.05 0.13 -19.71
C ASP A 233 -10.02 -0.69 -21.01
N ARG A 234 -9.08 -1.65 -21.10
CA ARG A 234 -9.01 -2.56 -22.26
C ARG A 234 -10.26 -3.43 -22.40
N ARG A 235 -10.83 -3.90 -21.29
CA ARG A 235 -12.07 -4.69 -21.33
C ARG A 235 -13.24 -3.84 -21.80
N LEU A 236 -13.34 -2.58 -21.38
CA LEU A 236 -14.37 -1.66 -21.82
C LEU A 236 -14.25 -1.38 -23.33
N LEU A 237 -13.04 -1.09 -23.82
CA LEU A 237 -12.81 -0.88 -25.26
C LEU A 237 -13.19 -2.10 -26.09
N ASN A 238 -12.76 -3.31 -25.68
CA ASN A 238 -13.11 -4.54 -26.39
C ASN A 238 -14.62 -4.85 -26.37
N LEU A 239 -15.31 -4.55 -25.26
CA LEU A 239 -16.76 -4.71 -25.16
C LEU A 239 -17.49 -3.74 -26.09
N ASN A 240 -17.07 -2.47 -26.12
CA ASN A 240 -17.64 -1.46 -27.03
C ASN A 240 -17.44 -1.86 -28.49
N GLU A 241 -16.24 -2.28 -28.88
CA GLU A 241 -15.95 -2.75 -30.24
C GLU A 241 -16.85 -3.94 -30.61
N ARG A 242 -16.99 -4.92 -29.71
CA ARG A 242 -17.83 -6.10 -29.93
C ARG A 242 -19.31 -5.73 -30.07
N ILE A 243 -19.82 -4.82 -29.24
CA ILE A 243 -21.20 -4.33 -29.33
C ILE A 243 -21.43 -3.66 -30.69
N LEU A 244 -20.53 -2.79 -31.13
CA LEU A 244 -20.64 -2.09 -32.42
C LEU A 244 -20.63 -3.07 -33.60
N ASN A 245 -19.72 -4.04 -33.59
CA ASN A 245 -19.62 -5.06 -34.64
C ASN A 245 -20.88 -5.94 -34.70
N THR A 246 -21.34 -6.44 -33.54
CA THR A 246 -22.59 -7.23 -33.47
C THR A 246 -23.80 -6.42 -33.91
N GLN A 247 -23.87 -5.13 -33.59
CA GLN A 247 -24.96 -4.27 -34.06
C GLN A 247 -24.96 -4.11 -35.59
N GLU A 248 -23.78 -4.02 -36.22
CA GLU A 248 -23.64 -3.92 -37.67
C GLU A 248 -24.00 -5.24 -38.38
N GLU A 249 -23.57 -6.37 -37.81
CA GLU A 249 -23.94 -7.71 -38.28
C GLU A 249 -25.46 -7.92 -38.24
N GLU A 250 -26.11 -7.52 -37.14
CA GLU A 250 -27.57 -7.60 -37.02
C GLU A 250 -28.29 -6.68 -38.01
N ARG A 251 -27.81 -5.44 -38.21
CA ARG A 251 -28.37 -4.55 -39.25
C ARG A 251 -28.24 -5.15 -40.65
N SER A 252 -27.09 -5.77 -40.95
CA SER A 252 -26.87 -6.47 -42.23
C SER A 252 -27.80 -7.69 -42.38
N ARG A 253 -27.99 -8.46 -41.31
CA ARG A 253 -28.89 -9.63 -41.29
C ARG A 253 -30.34 -9.20 -41.53
N VAL A 254 -30.83 -8.21 -40.79
CA VAL A 254 -32.21 -7.71 -40.90
C VAL A 254 -32.46 -7.07 -42.27
N SER A 255 -31.51 -6.27 -42.80
CA SER A 255 -31.66 -5.70 -44.14
C SER A 255 -31.78 -6.79 -45.22
N ARG A 256 -30.97 -7.86 -45.14
CA ARG A 256 -31.06 -9.00 -46.05
C ARG A 256 -32.39 -9.75 -45.92
N GLU A 257 -32.84 -10.03 -44.70
CA GLU A 257 -34.10 -10.74 -44.45
C GLU A 257 -35.32 -9.95 -44.96
N LEU A 258 -35.31 -8.62 -44.81
CA LEU A 258 -36.36 -7.74 -45.34
C LEU A 258 -36.37 -7.69 -46.87
N HIS A 259 -35.20 -7.61 -47.50
CA HIS A 259 -35.11 -7.50 -48.95
C HIS A 259 -35.38 -8.84 -49.66
N ASP A 260 -34.72 -9.91 -49.22
CA ASP A 260 -34.83 -11.21 -49.89
C ASP A 260 -36.12 -11.94 -49.48
N GLY A 261 -36.60 -11.74 -48.25
CA GLY A 261 -37.86 -12.33 -47.81
C GLY A 261 -39.05 -11.45 -48.15
N VAL A 262 -39.22 -10.36 -47.41
CA VAL A 262 -40.48 -9.61 -47.39
C VAL A 262 -40.72 -8.85 -48.71
N SER A 263 -39.70 -8.18 -49.26
CA SER A 263 -39.85 -7.44 -50.53
C SER A 263 -40.14 -8.36 -51.72
N GLN A 264 -39.56 -9.57 -51.76
CA GLN A 264 -39.86 -10.54 -52.81
C GLN A 264 -41.31 -11.05 -52.71
N LEU A 265 -41.79 -11.37 -51.51
CA LEU A 265 -43.18 -11.78 -51.28
C LEU A 265 -44.18 -10.70 -51.66
N VAL A 266 -43.93 -9.43 -51.29
CA VAL A 266 -44.78 -8.29 -51.69
C VAL A 266 -44.79 -8.12 -53.21
N THR A 267 -43.63 -8.27 -53.86
CA THR A 267 -43.51 -8.17 -55.33
C THR A 267 -44.26 -9.31 -56.03
N ALA A 268 -44.11 -10.54 -55.56
CA ALA A 268 -44.84 -11.71 -56.10
C ALA A 268 -46.36 -11.54 -55.94
N THR A 269 -46.81 -11.14 -54.73
CA THR A 269 -48.23 -10.86 -54.45
C THR A 269 -48.77 -9.76 -55.37
N ARG A 270 -47.98 -8.72 -55.64
CA ARG A 270 -48.34 -7.66 -56.58
C ARG A 270 -48.52 -8.22 -57.99
N PHE A 271 -47.58 -9.03 -58.48
CA PHE A 271 -47.68 -9.64 -59.80
C PHE A 271 -48.88 -10.59 -59.94
N ASP A 272 -49.19 -11.38 -58.91
CA ASP A 272 -50.36 -12.26 -58.90
C ASP A 272 -51.67 -11.45 -59.02
N ILE A 273 -51.76 -10.32 -58.32
CA ILE A 273 -52.91 -9.42 -58.38
C ILE A 273 -52.98 -8.70 -59.74
N GLU A 274 -51.86 -8.19 -60.26
CA GLU A 274 -51.79 -7.59 -61.60
C GLU A 274 -52.23 -8.59 -62.68
N HIS A 275 -51.79 -9.85 -62.57
CA HIS A 275 -52.16 -10.92 -63.49
C HIS A 275 -53.65 -11.26 -63.40
N ALA A 276 -54.20 -11.35 -62.18
CA ALA A 276 -55.63 -11.57 -61.95
C ALA A 276 -56.47 -10.44 -62.56
N ILE A 277 -56.08 -9.17 -62.33
CA ILE A 277 -56.73 -8.00 -62.91
C ILE A 277 -56.70 -8.08 -64.45
N LYS A 278 -55.55 -8.42 -65.04
CA LYS A 278 -55.40 -8.55 -66.50
C LYS A 278 -56.32 -9.64 -67.07
N LYS A 279 -56.41 -10.82 -66.43
CA LYS A 279 -57.32 -11.90 -66.83
C LYS A 279 -58.79 -11.48 -66.73
N LEU A 280 -59.18 -10.83 -65.64
CA LEU A 280 -60.56 -10.34 -65.45
C LEU A 280 -60.95 -9.29 -66.49
N LYS A 281 -60.05 -8.37 -66.84
CA LYS A 281 -60.26 -7.37 -67.90
C LYS A 281 -60.48 -8.00 -69.29
N VAL A 282 -59.83 -9.12 -69.58
CA VAL A 282 -60.00 -9.87 -70.85
C VAL A 282 -61.35 -10.61 -70.89
N MET A 283 -61.85 -11.09 -69.75
CA MET A 283 -63.08 -11.90 -69.67
C MET A 283 -64.37 -11.07 -69.59
N ASN A 284 -64.33 -9.84 -69.07
CA ASN A 284 -65.51 -8.97 -68.98
C ASN A 284 -65.11 -7.49 -69.05
N ALA A 285 -65.37 -6.85 -70.20
CA ALA A 285 -64.97 -5.45 -70.47
C ALA A 285 -65.66 -4.40 -69.58
N ASN A 286 -66.77 -4.75 -68.90
CA ASN A 286 -67.53 -3.83 -68.02
C ASN A 286 -67.00 -3.73 -66.58
N LEU A 287 -65.92 -4.43 -66.22
CA LEU A 287 -65.24 -4.28 -64.91
C LEU A 287 -64.32 -3.04 -64.86
N LEU A 288 -64.68 -1.99 -65.58
CA LEU A 288 -63.79 -0.89 -65.97
C LEU A 288 -63.29 -0.01 -64.82
N GLU A 289 -63.90 -0.04 -63.63
CA GLU A 289 -63.37 0.68 -62.46
C GLU A 289 -63.62 -0.13 -61.19
N THR A 290 -62.61 -0.89 -60.75
CA THR A 290 -62.59 -1.43 -59.38
C THR A 290 -61.57 -0.62 -58.58
N PRO A 291 -61.93 0.60 -58.11
CA PRO A 291 -61.01 1.47 -57.37
C PRO A 291 -60.40 0.80 -56.12
N ILE A 292 -61.04 -0.27 -55.62
CA ILE A 292 -60.52 -1.12 -54.54
C ILE A 292 -59.26 -1.89 -54.99
N LEU A 293 -59.22 -2.46 -56.19
CA LEU A 293 -58.06 -3.22 -56.68
C LEU A 293 -56.88 -2.30 -57.01
N ASP A 294 -57.15 -1.13 -57.60
CA ASP A 294 -56.12 -0.10 -57.82
C ASP A 294 -55.59 0.44 -56.49
N SER A 295 -56.45 0.61 -55.48
CA SER A 295 -56.06 0.97 -54.11
C SER A 295 -55.20 -0.11 -53.45
N VAL A 296 -55.49 -1.40 -53.66
CA VAL A 296 -54.67 -2.51 -53.15
C VAL A 296 -53.30 -2.54 -53.84
N LEU A 297 -53.25 -2.39 -55.17
CA LEU A 297 -51.98 -2.30 -55.90
C LEU A 297 -51.15 -1.10 -55.43
N LYS A 298 -51.79 0.06 -55.23
CA LYS A 298 -51.13 1.25 -54.68
C LYS A 298 -50.57 0.98 -53.28
N ARG A 299 -51.35 0.37 -52.39
CA ARG A 299 -50.88 -0.01 -51.03
C ARG A 299 -49.71 -0.99 -51.08
N LEU A 300 -49.71 -1.95 -52.00
CA LEU A 300 -48.57 -2.88 -52.17
C LEU A 300 -47.34 -2.18 -52.72
N LEU A 301 -47.50 -1.20 -53.62
CA LEU A 301 -46.41 -0.34 -54.07
C LEU A 301 -45.84 0.50 -52.93
N ASP A 302 -46.71 1.10 -52.12
CA ASP A 302 -46.32 1.90 -50.95
C ASP A 302 -45.59 1.02 -49.92
N ILE A 303 -46.10 -0.18 -49.62
CA ILE A 303 -45.45 -1.16 -48.72
C ILE A 303 -44.09 -1.62 -49.28
N GLY A 304 -44.01 -1.95 -50.57
CA GLY A 304 -42.76 -2.37 -51.20
C GLY A 304 -41.72 -1.24 -51.19
N GLY A 305 -42.15 0.00 -51.43
CA GLY A 305 -41.32 1.19 -51.30
C GLY A 305 -40.82 1.39 -49.88
N GLU A 306 -41.69 1.20 -48.88
CA GLU A 306 -41.37 1.35 -47.47
C GLU A 306 -40.39 0.28 -46.98
N ILE A 307 -40.56 -0.99 -47.36
CA ILE A 307 -39.61 -2.06 -47.01
C ILE A 307 -38.25 -1.80 -47.66
N ARG A 308 -38.24 -1.38 -48.94
CA ARG A 308 -37.00 -1.04 -49.63
C ARG A 308 -36.30 0.14 -48.96
N ARG A 309 -37.06 1.14 -48.48
CA ARG A 309 -36.54 2.27 -47.69
C ARG A 309 -35.93 1.80 -46.37
N ILE A 310 -36.64 1.00 -45.57
CA ILE A 310 -36.15 0.47 -44.29
C ILE A 310 -34.89 -0.39 -44.48
N SER A 311 -34.87 -1.26 -45.49
CA SER A 311 -33.70 -2.09 -45.82
C SER A 311 -32.50 -1.20 -46.20
N HIS A 312 -32.71 -0.17 -47.01
CA HIS A 312 -31.67 0.80 -47.38
C HIS A 312 -31.13 1.58 -46.16
N ASP A 313 -32.02 2.07 -45.28
CA ASP A 313 -31.64 2.81 -44.07
C ASP A 313 -30.88 1.92 -43.07
N LEU A 314 -31.26 0.64 -42.98
CA LEU A 314 -30.53 -0.34 -42.17
C LEU A 314 -29.14 -0.62 -42.75
N ARG A 315 -29.04 -0.96 -44.04
CA ARG A 315 -27.76 -1.17 -44.74
C ARG A 315 -28.00 -1.21 -46.27
N PRO A 316 -27.48 -0.26 -47.05
CA PRO A 316 -27.68 -0.26 -48.49
C PRO A 316 -26.79 -1.29 -49.18
N ARG A 317 -27.41 -2.17 -49.97
CA ARG A 317 -26.74 -3.25 -50.71
C ARG A 317 -25.69 -2.77 -51.71
N VAL A 318 -25.87 -1.57 -52.25
CA VAL A 318 -24.92 -0.92 -53.16
C VAL A 318 -23.52 -0.83 -52.52
N LEU A 319 -23.43 -0.68 -51.19
CA LEU A 319 -22.15 -0.68 -50.48
C LEU A 319 -21.45 -2.05 -50.52
N ASP A 320 -22.22 -3.14 -50.43
CA ASP A 320 -21.70 -4.51 -50.45
C ASP A 320 -21.40 -4.99 -51.89
N GLU A 321 -22.19 -4.56 -52.88
CA GLU A 321 -22.11 -5.04 -54.27
C GLU A 321 -21.24 -4.16 -55.18
N LEU A 322 -21.26 -2.85 -54.98
CA LEU A 322 -20.64 -1.85 -55.87
C LEU A 322 -19.59 -0.98 -55.14
N GLY A 323 -19.50 -1.09 -53.81
CA GLY A 323 -18.50 -0.40 -52.99
C GLY A 323 -18.93 0.98 -52.49
N LEU A 324 -18.00 1.66 -51.82
CA LEU A 324 -18.27 2.90 -51.06
C LEU A 324 -18.74 4.06 -51.95
N TYR A 325 -18.07 4.29 -53.08
CA TYR A 325 -18.36 5.43 -53.95
C TYR A 325 -19.78 5.36 -54.53
N PRO A 326 -20.19 4.27 -55.21
CA PRO A 326 -21.56 4.16 -55.74
C PRO A 326 -22.62 4.22 -54.64
N ALA A 327 -22.30 3.75 -53.43
CA ALA A 327 -23.23 3.79 -52.31
C ALA A 327 -23.48 5.22 -51.80
N ILE A 328 -22.44 6.06 -51.72
CA ILE A 328 -22.57 7.47 -51.36
C ILE A 328 -23.38 8.21 -52.43
N GLU A 329 -23.03 8.03 -53.70
CA GLU A 329 -23.72 8.65 -54.83
C GLU A 329 -25.21 8.29 -54.85
N ALA A 330 -25.55 7.01 -54.75
CA ALA A 330 -26.93 6.55 -54.69
C ALA A 330 -27.70 7.14 -53.50
N SER A 331 -27.06 7.26 -52.33
CA SER A 331 -27.69 7.81 -51.14
C SER A 331 -27.88 9.33 -51.23
N LEU A 332 -27.01 10.06 -51.93
CA LEU A 332 -27.17 11.50 -52.18
C LEU A 332 -28.30 11.77 -53.18
N VAL A 333 -28.44 10.96 -54.22
CA VAL A 333 -29.58 11.01 -55.16
C VAL A 333 -30.90 10.80 -54.42
N GLU A 334 -30.94 9.83 -53.49
CA GLU A 334 -32.12 9.59 -52.68
C GLU A 334 -32.40 10.74 -51.70
N LEU A 335 -31.37 11.33 -51.08
CA LEU A 335 -31.50 12.51 -50.23
C LEU A 335 -32.15 13.68 -50.99
N ASN A 336 -31.66 13.96 -52.21
CA ASN A 336 -32.23 15.01 -53.07
C ASN A 336 -33.70 14.73 -53.38
N ARG A 337 -34.05 13.48 -53.71
CA ARG A 337 -35.43 13.08 -54.02
C ARG A 337 -36.39 13.31 -52.86
N ARG A 338 -35.95 13.10 -51.61
CA ARG A 338 -36.79 13.23 -50.40
C ARG A 338 -36.89 14.64 -49.85
N SER A 339 -35.79 15.39 -49.89
CA SER A 339 -35.62 16.65 -49.14
C SER A 339 -35.40 17.87 -50.04
N SER A 340 -35.27 17.69 -51.35
CA SER A 340 -34.93 18.73 -52.33
C SER A 340 -33.57 19.42 -52.08
N ILE A 341 -32.70 18.83 -51.25
CA ILE A 341 -31.34 19.31 -51.00
C ILE A 341 -30.46 19.05 -52.23
N ILE A 342 -29.82 20.08 -52.75
CA ILE A 342 -28.87 19.98 -53.87
C ILE A 342 -27.57 19.40 -53.32
N HIS A 343 -26.92 18.51 -54.07
CA HIS A 343 -25.66 17.92 -53.65
C HIS A 343 -24.62 17.96 -54.76
N ASP A 344 -23.35 18.11 -54.36
CA ASP A 344 -22.19 17.81 -55.20
C ASP A 344 -21.39 16.70 -54.52
N PHE A 345 -20.90 15.77 -55.34
CA PHE A 345 -20.00 14.72 -54.91
C PHE A 345 -18.70 14.78 -55.71
N GLN A 346 -17.60 15.06 -55.02
CA GLN A 346 -16.27 15.13 -55.61
C GLN A 346 -15.43 13.97 -55.12
N PHE A 347 -14.77 13.30 -56.06
CA PHE A 347 -13.90 12.16 -55.78
C PHE A 347 -12.58 12.28 -56.52
N SER A 348 -11.49 11.99 -55.81
CA SER A 348 -10.15 11.89 -56.40
C SER A 348 -9.87 10.42 -56.75
N GLU A 349 -9.61 10.12 -58.03
CA GLU A 349 -9.29 8.75 -58.48
C GLU A 349 -8.06 8.18 -57.75
N GLY A 350 -8.29 7.18 -56.90
CA GLY A 350 -7.25 6.43 -56.20
C GLY A 350 -7.80 5.13 -55.61
N SER A 351 -7.30 3.99 -56.10
CA SER A 351 -7.57 2.57 -55.72
C SER A 351 -8.94 2.27 -55.09
N HIS A 352 -9.77 1.52 -55.83
CA HIS A 352 -11.19 1.27 -55.55
C HIS A 352 -11.48 0.21 -54.46
N ASP A 353 -10.45 -0.44 -53.91
CA ASP A 353 -10.60 -1.51 -52.92
C ASP A 353 -10.15 -1.06 -51.52
N PHE A 354 -11.11 -0.63 -50.71
CA PHE A 354 -10.91 -0.41 -49.28
C PHE A 354 -11.29 -1.68 -48.50
N PRO A 355 -10.62 -1.97 -47.38
CA PRO A 355 -11.11 -2.97 -46.44
C PRO A 355 -12.58 -2.72 -46.11
N THR A 356 -13.42 -3.76 -46.15
CA THR A 356 -14.87 -3.65 -45.94
C THR A 356 -15.22 -2.93 -44.63
N SER A 357 -14.41 -3.07 -43.58
CA SER A 357 -14.59 -2.37 -42.30
C SER A 357 -14.45 -0.84 -42.41
N ILE A 358 -13.51 -0.35 -43.23
CA ILE A 358 -13.29 1.07 -43.48
C ILE A 358 -14.44 1.63 -44.33
N SER A 359 -14.84 0.92 -45.39
CA SER A 359 -16.00 1.30 -46.22
C SER A 359 -17.27 1.42 -45.38
N ASN A 360 -17.56 0.43 -44.54
CA ASN A 360 -18.70 0.46 -43.63
C ASN A 360 -18.64 1.65 -42.66
N THR A 361 -17.46 1.94 -42.13
CA THR A 361 -17.26 3.05 -41.18
C THR A 361 -17.51 4.40 -41.82
N ILE A 362 -16.90 4.66 -42.97
CA ILE A 362 -17.07 5.93 -43.70
C ILE A 362 -18.54 6.10 -44.10
N PHE A 363 -19.13 5.04 -44.65
CA PHE A 363 -20.52 5.08 -45.07
C PHE A 363 -21.49 5.32 -43.90
N ARG A 364 -21.22 4.76 -42.72
CA ARG A 364 -22.02 5.03 -41.52
C ARG A 364 -21.91 6.47 -41.04
N VAL A 365 -20.70 7.04 -41.04
CA VAL A 365 -20.51 8.46 -40.70
C VAL A 365 -21.23 9.34 -41.72
N PHE A 366 -21.15 9.01 -43.00
CA PHE A 366 -21.87 9.70 -44.07
C PHE A 366 -23.39 9.63 -43.87
N GLN A 367 -23.95 8.44 -43.55
CA GLN A 367 -25.38 8.28 -43.28
C GLN A 367 -25.84 9.09 -42.06
N GLU A 368 -25.09 9.01 -40.96
CA GLU A 368 -25.44 9.75 -39.74
C GLU A 368 -25.37 11.27 -39.98
N ALA A 369 -24.34 11.73 -40.69
CA ALA A 369 -24.19 13.13 -41.08
C ALA A 369 -25.35 13.61 -41.97
N THR A 370 -25.69 12.89 -43.03
CA THR A 370 -26.78 13.25 -43.94
C THR A 370 -28.16 13.19 -43.28
N ASN A 371 -28.39 12.23 -42.39
CA ASN A 371 -29.59 12.15 -41.56
C ASN A 371 -29.70 13.35 -40.60
N ASN A 372 -28.58 13.79 -40.01
CA ASN A 372 -28.56 15.00 -39.18
C ASN A 372 -28.86 16.25 -40.02
N ILE A 373 -28.34 16.34 -41.23
CA ILE A 373 -28.63 17.46 -42.16
C ILE A 373 -30.13 17.50 -42.48
N GLU A 374 -30.70 16.36 -42.88
CA GLU A 374 -32.12 16.23 -43.25
C GLU A 374 -33.06 16.61 -42.09
N LYS A 375 -32.69 16.28 -40.84
CA LYS A 375 -33.54 16.52 -39.66
C LYS A 375 -33.32 17.85 -38.95
N HIS A 376 -32.11 18.39 -38.98
CA HIS A 376 -31.70 19.45 -38.07
C HIS A 376 -31.10 20.68 -38.76
N ALA A 377 -30.46 20.53 -39.93
CA ALA A 377 -29.68 21.62 -40.51
C ALA A 377 -30.52 22.61 -41.34
N ASN A 378 -31.70 22.22 -41.85
CA ASN A 378 -32.46 23.05 -42.83
C ASN A 378 -31.56 23.54 -43.99
N ALA A 379 -30.59 22.72 -44.38
CA ALA A 379 -29.63 23.00 -45.44
C ALA A 379 -30.31 22.94 -46.81
N LYS A 380 -29.77 23.69 -47.77
CA LYS A 380 -30.18 23.64 -49.19
C LYS A 380 -29.13 22.96 -50.06
N TYR A 381 -27.90 22.89 -49.57
CA TYR A 381 -26.77 22.37 -50.31
C TYR A 381 -25.83 21.54 -49.44
N VAL A 382 -25.36 20.42 -49.97
CA VAL A 382 -24.36 19.56 -49.36
C VAL A 382 -23.24 19.23 -50.34
N LEU A 383 -21.99 19.46 -49.93
CA LEU A 383 -20.80 19.03 -50.65
C LEU A 383 -20.15 17.86 -49.93
N VAL A 384 -19.95 16.76 -50.64
CA VAL A 384 -19.19 15.60 -50.17
C VAL A 384 -17.92 15.48 -51.00
N GLU A 385 -16.78 15.46 -50.33
CA GLU A 385 -15.47 15.26 -50.92
C GLU A 385 -14.86 13.98 -50.35
N LEU A 386 -14.50 13.04 -51.21
CA LEU A 386 -13.83 11.80 -50.83
C LEU A 386 -12.48 11.71 -51.56
N THR A 387 -11.39 11.72 -50.78
CA THR A 387 -10.03 11.72 -51.32
C THR A 387 -9.22 10.58 -50.72
N ASN A 388 -8.44 9.90 -51.57
CA ASN A 388 -7.51 8.85 -51.16
C ASN A 388 -6.09 9.22 -51.63
N ASP A 389 -5.14 9.31 -50.70
CA ASP A 389 -3.73 9.62 -51.01
C ASP A 389 -2.82 8.36 -51.01
N GLY A 390 -3.42 7.17 -50.92
CA GLY A 390 -2.74 5.87 -50.81
C GLY A 390 -2.26 5.51 -49.40
N LYS A 391 -2.24 6.47 -48.46
CA LYS A 391 -1.91 6.26 -47.04
C LYS A 391 -3.10 6.49 -46.13
N ASN A 392 -3.97 7.41 -46.50
CA ASN A 392 -5.16 7.80 -45.76
C ASN A 392 -6.33 7.98 -46.73
N ILE A 393 -7.51 7.63 -46.23
CA ILE A 393 -8.77 8.04 -46.81
C ILE A 393 -9.33 9.21 -46.00
N MET A 394 -9.73 10.27 -46.70
CA MET A 394 -10.36 11.43 -46.10
C MET A 394 -11.73 11.64 -46.74
N MET A 395 -12.75 11.81 -45.89
CA MET A 395 -14.05 12.29 -46.31
C MET A 395 -14.30 13.63 -45.64
N ARG A 396 -14.69 14.62 -46.43
CA ARG A 396 -15.17 15.92 -45.95
C ARG A 396 -16.59 16.12 -46.41
N LEU A 397 -17.48 16.36 -45.46
CA LEU A 397 -18.87 16.69 -45.71
C LEU A 397 -19.12 18.12 -45.23
N THR A 398 -19.70 18.95 -46.08
CA THR A 398 -20.02 20.35 -45.80
C THR A 398 -21.48 20.63 -46.14
N ASP A 399 -22.25 21.18 -45.21
CA ASP A 399 -23.60 21.71 -45.46
C ASP A 399 -23.66 23.22 -45.28
N ASP A 400 -24.69 23.86 -45.85
CA ASP A 400 -24.99 25.30 -45.74
C ASP A 400 -26.14 25.61 -44.75
N GLY A 401 -26.41 24.68 -43.82
CA GLY A 401 -27.54 24.78 -42.89
C GLY A 401 -27.29 25.67 -41.68
N VAL A 402 -28.17 25.56 -40.69
CA VAL A 402 -27.98 26.12 -39.36
C VAL A 402 -27.09 25.17 -38.56
N GLY A 403 -25.89 25.60 -38.20
CA GLY A 403 -24.99 24.80 -37.38
C GLY A 403 -25.43 24.69 -35.93
N PHE A 404 -24.55 24.17 -35.09
CA PHE A 404 -24.77 23.94 -33.68
C PHE A 404 -23.54 24.34 -32.85
N ASP A 405 -23.74 24.51 -31.54
CA ASP A 405 -22.66 24.88 -30.63
C ASP A 405 -21.70 23.69 -30.40
N THR A 406 -20.42 23.90 -30.74
CA THR A 406 -19.35 22.90 -30.57
C THR A 406 -18.51 23.12 -29.30
N GLU A 407 -18.76 24.17 -28.51
CA GLU A 407 -17.91 24.58 -27.37
C GLU A 407 -18.43 24.13 -25.98
N THR A 408 -19.65 23.59 -25.86
CA THR A 408 -20.10 22.98 -24.60
C THR A 408 -19.50 21.58 -24.40
N ASP A 409 -18.76 21.40 -23.31
CA ASP A 409 -18.03 20.20 -22.84
C ASP A 409 -18.29 18.86 -23.55
N TYR A 410 -17.21 18.30 -24.09
CA TYR A 410 -17.11 17.12 -24.95
C TYR A 410 -17.69 15.81 -24.38
N GLU A 411 -18.14 15.76 -23.12
CA GLU A 411 -18.55 14.51 -22.45
C GLU A 411 -20.04 14.40 -22.11
N GLU A 412 -20.81 15.50 -22.03
CA GLU A 412 -22.21 15.43 -21.55
C GLU A 412 -23.29 15.82 -22.58
N ARG A 413 -22.92 16.40 -23.74
CA ARG A 413 -23.90 16.83 -24.77
C ARG A 413 -23.62 16.42 -26.21
N ASP A 414 -22.57 15.65 -26.50
CA ASP A 414 -22.46 15.01 -27.81
C ASP A 414 -23.67 14.07 -27.94
N GLY A 415 -24.65 14.44 -28.79
CA GLY A 415 -25.78 13.58 -29.09
C GLY A 415 -25.27 12.19 -29.48
N ILE A 416 -26.02 11.13 -29.15
CA ILE A 416 -25.61 9.73 -29.33
C ILE A 416 -24.99 9.47 -30.73
N GLY A 417 -25.46 10.19 -31.76
CA GLY A 417 -24.90 10.17 -33.11
C GLY A 417 -23.43 10.61 -33.21
N ILE A 418 -23.04 11.76 -32.64
CA ILE A 418 -21.66 12.29 -32.72
C ILE A 418 -20.70 11.39 -31.94
N TYR A 419 -21.08 10.98 -30.74
CA TYR A 419 -20.31 10.04 -29.93
C TYR A 419 -20.04 8.74 -30.71
N ASN A 420 -21.08 8.17 -31.33
CA ASN A 420 -20.96 6.95 -32.13
C ASN A 420 -20.09 7.14 -33.37
N MET A 421 -20.22 8.28 -34.08
CA MET A 421 -19.35 8.61 -35.22
C MET A 421 -17.88 8.65 -34.79
N ARG A 422 -17.58 9.29 -33.64
CA ARG A 422 -16.23 9.40 -33.11
C ARG A 422 -15.63 8.05 -32.75
N GLN A 423 -16.35 7.25 -31.96
CA GLN A 423 -15.91 5.91 -31.56
C GLN A 423 -15.61 5.00 -32.76
N ARG A 424 -16.43 5.06 -33.82
CA ARG A 424 -16.23 4.29 -35.06
C ARG A 424 -14.98 4.71 -35.83
N ILE A 425 -14.67 6.00 -35.83
CA ILE A 425 -13.46 6.53 -36.49
C ILE A 425 -12.21 6.18 -35.68
N GLU A 426 -12.27 6.32 -34.34
CA GLU A 426 -11.18 5.98 -33.43
C GLU A 426 -10.84 4.48 -33.45
N SER A 427 -11.83 3.60 -33.63
CA SER A 427 -11.60 2.15 -33.75
C SER A 427 -10.74 1.77 -34.96
N HIS A 428 -10.71 2.63 -35.98
CA HIS A 428 -9.85 2.49 -37.16
C HIS A 428 -8.59 3.35 -37.09
N GLN A 429 -8.21 3.83 -35.89
CA GLN A 429 -7.08 4.75 -35.68
C GLN A 429 -7.21 6.05 -36.49
N GLY A 430 -8.44 6.44 -36.82
CA GLY A 430 -8.74 7.65 -37.55
C GLY A 430 -9.03 8.84 -36.63
N HIS A 431 -9.20 10.00 -37.25
CA HIS A 431 -9.55 11.25 -36.58
C HIS A 431 -10.82 11.86 -37.17
N LEU A 432 -11.74 12.25 -36.29
CA LEU A 432 -12.95 13.01 -36.62
C LEU A 432 -12.77 14.44 -36.14
N LYS A 433 -13.02 15.41 -37.03
CA LYS A 433 -13.06 16.84 -36.70
C LYS A 433 -14.36 17.43 -37.20
N ILE A 434 -15.12 18.02 -36.29
CA ILE A 434 -16.36 18.72 -36.59
C ILE A 434 -16.14 20.20 -36.34
N LYS A 435 -16.55 21.04 -37.28
CA LYS A 435 -16.66 22.48 -37.10
C LYS A 435 -18.07 22.88 -37.49
N SER A 436 -18.77 23.58 -36.63
CA SER A 436 -20.12 24.04 -36.92
C SER A 436 -20.24 25.52 -36.59
N SER A 437 -21.06 26.24 -37.35
CA SER A 437 -21.29 27.68 -37.22
C SER A 437 -22.69 28.03 -37.72
N GLU A 438 -23.13 29.27 -37.54
CA GLU A 438 -24.43 29.72 -38.08
C GLU A 438 -24.56 29.61 -39.61
N HIS A 439 -23.47 29.33 -40.32
CA HIS A 439 -23.43 29.15 -41.78
C HIS A 439 -23.23 27.69 -42.24
N GLY A 440 -23.40 26.73 -41.33
CA GLY A 440 -23.40 25.30 -41.65
C GLY A 440 -22.35 24.49 -40.88
N THR A 441 -22.28 23.20 -41.19
CA THR A 441 -21.37 22.25 -40.54
C THR A 441 -20.37 21.65 -41.53
N VAL A 442 -19.14 21.47 -41.06
CA VAL A 442 -18.07 20.75 -41.75
C VAL A 442 -17.65 19.56 -40.89
N ILE A 443 -17.85 18.36 -41.41
CA ILE A 443 -17.38 17.11 -40.83
C ILE A 443 -16.21 16.62 -41.66
N LYS A 444 -15.04 16.48 -41.04
CA LYS A 444 -13.85 15.91 -41.68
C LYS A 444 -13.43 14.65 -40.94
N ILE A 445 -13.33 13.54 -41.66
CA ILE A 445 -12.72 12.31 -41.16
C ILE A 445 -11.44 12.00 -41.91
N THR A 446 -10.51 11.35 -41.23
CA THR A 446 -9.25 10.86 -41.81
C THR A 446 -8.96 9.50 -41.20
N ILE A 447 -8.88 8.46 -42.02
CA ILE A 447 -8.60 7.08 -41.56
C ILE A 447 -7.32 6.59 -42.26
N PRO A 448 -6.32 6.11 -41.50
CA PRO A 448 -5.13 5.53 -42.10
C PRO A 448 -5.43 4.18 -42.76
N LEU A 449 -5.00 4.02 -44.00
CA LEU A 449 -5.01 2.76 -44.72
C LEU A 449 -3.78 1.97 -44.26
N LYS A 450 -3.96 1.02 -43.33
CA LYS A 450 -2.88 0.07 -43.01
C LYS A 450 -2.53 -0.70 -44.29
N ASN A 451 -1.28 -0.62 -44.69
CA ASN A 451 -0.73 -1.30 -45.86
C ASN A 451 -1.11 -2.80 -45.84
N PRO A 452 -1.76 -3.38 -46.86
CA PRO A 452 -2.18 -4.79 -46.86
C PRO A 452 -1.06 -5.83 -46.94
N ILE A 453 0.21 -5.49 -46.70
CA ILE A 453 1.37 -6.39 -46.94
C ILE A 453 1.95 -6.96 -45.63
N LEU A 454 1.11 -7.37 -44.69
CA LEU A 454 1.55 -8.23 -43.57
C LEU A 454 0.52 -9.32 -43.29
N ARG A 455 0.40 -10.26 -44.23
CA ARG A 455 -0.03 -11.64 -43.97
C ARG A 455 0.90 -12.60 -44.70
N GLN A 456 1.34 -13.62 -43.96
CA GLN A 456 2.34 -14.65 -44.28
C GLN A 456 3.77 -14.10 -44.16
N GLU A 457 4.58 -14.54 -43.20
CA GLU A 457 4.92 -15.94 -42.94
C GLU A 457 4.61 -16.40 -41.51
N ILE A 458 4.04 -17.60 -41.48
CA ILE A 458 3.99 -18.53 -40.36
C ILE A 458 5.36 -19.21 -40.33
N GLU A 459 6.03 -19.20 -39.17
CA GLU A 459 6.75 -20.35 -38.62
C GLU A 459 6.81 -20.26 -37.10
#